data_AF-A0A429I9L2-F1
#
_entry.id   AF-A0A429I9L2-F1
#
_cell.length_a   1.000
_cell.length_b   1.000
_cell.length_c   1.000
_cell.angle_alpha   90.00
_cell.angle_beta   90.00
_cell.angle_gamma   90.00
#
_symmetry.space_group_name_H-M   'P 1'
#
loop_
_entity.id
_entity.type
_entity.pdbx_description
1 polymer ?
#
loop_
_entity_poly.entity_id
_entity_poly.type
_entity_poly.pdbx_seq_one_letter_code
_entity_poly.pdbx_strand_id
1 'polypeptide(L)'
;MPENFKELLKQDFSDLEAAVTSWQKLGKALEEAQGRHRHKVTGPLHASEWEGVDSRYAFAKMETSESQLGTAQSDVTSIATILDSVHTKMKEAQEDLRRAVRTAEADGYVVDDDGNVTDSRSCPTDNADEAAQEEHQLRVGKLEGYKNDIEYSIGGGQ
;
A
#
# COMPACT_ATOMS: atom_id res chain seq x y z
N MET A 1 22.36 4.57 -8.56
CA MET A 1 21.97 3.28 -7.95
C MET A 1 20.59 3.50 -7.36
N PRO A 2 19.58 2.69 -7.72
CA PRO A 2 18.25 2.89 -7.19
C PRO A 2 18.21 2.44 -5.71
N GLU A 3 18.19 3.41 -4.80
CA GLU A 3 17.97 3.18 -3.36
C GLU A 3 16.70 2.31 -3.17
N ASN A 4 16.76 1.34 -2.26
CA ASN A 4 15.64 0.45 -1.89
C ASN A 4 15.18 -0.58 -2.96
N PHE A 5 15.88 -0.79 -4.09
CA PHE A 5 15.51 -1.82 -5.11
C PHE A 5 15.27 -3.20 -4.48
N LYS A 6 16.29 -3.70 -3.76
CA LYS A 6 16.27 -5.04 -3.16
C LYS A 6 15.20 -5.17 -2.09
N GLU A 7 15.01 -4.11 -1.33
CA GLU A 7 14.03 -4.04 -0.25
C GLU A 7 12.63 -4.12 -0.81
N LEU A 8 12.27 -3.25 -1.76
CA LEU A 8 10.95 -3.26 -2.39
C LEU A 8 10.68 -4.56 -3.15
N LEU A 9 11.66 -5.10 -3.89
CA LEU A 9 11.49 -6.33 -4.67
C LEU A 9 11.14 -7.54 -3.78
N LYS A 10 11.77 -7.62 -2.61
CA LYS A 10 11.67 -8.75 -1.66
C LYS A 10 10.70 -8.48 -0.51
N GLN A 11 10.14 -7.28 -0.40
CA GLN A 11 9.25 -6.89 0.69
C GLN A 11 8.03 -7.82 0.77
N ASP A 12 7.78 -8.32 1.98
CA ASP A 12 6.53 -8.97 2.33
C ASP A 12 5.57 -7.95 2.95
N PHE A 13 4.34 -7.89 2.45
CA PHE A 13 3.32 -6.97 2.91
C PHE A 13 2.26 -7.63 3.80
N SER A 14 2.43 -8.91 4.16
CA SER A 14 1.47 -9.66 4.98
C SER A 14 1.13 -8.96 6.29
N ASP A 15 2.12 -8.39 6.97
CA ASP A 15 1.92 -7.73 8.27
C ASP A 15 1.15 -6.42 8.13
N LEU A 16 1.39 -5.67 7.05
CA LEU A 16 0.65 -4.45 6.74
C LEU A 16 -0.81 -4.78 6.37
N GLU A 17 -1.04 -5.82 5.58
CA GLU A 17 -2.37 -6.32 5.22
C GLU A 17 -3.15 -6.80 6.47
N ALA A 18 -2.46 -7.51 7.37
CA ALA A 18 -3.02 -7.95 8.65
C ALA A 18 -3.35 -6.75 9.56
N ALA A 19 -2.51 -5.72 9.58
CA ALA A 19 -2.76 -4.49 10.32
C ALA A 19 -3.99 -3.76 9.78
N VAL A 20 -4.10 -3.54 8.46
CA VAL A 20 -5.28 -2.96 7.81
C VAL A 20 -6.56 -3.72 8.21
N THR A 21 -6.52 -5.05 8.09
CA THR A 21 -7.64 -5.92 8.47
C THR A 21 -8.03 -5.75 9.94
N SER A 22 -7.05 -5.60 10.83
CA SER A 22 -7.27 -5.46 12.27
C SER A 22 -7.92 -4.11 12.61
N TRP A 23 -7.45 -3.01 12.01
CA TRP A 23 -8.07 -1.69 12.17
C TRP A 23 -9.50 -1.65 11.62
N GLN A 24 -9.76 -2.25 10.46
CA GLN A 24 -11.12 -2.37 9.92
C GLN A 24 -12.06 -3.15 10.84
N LYS A 25 -11.58 -4.26 11.44
CA LYS A 25 -12.36 -5.03 12.42
C LYS A 25 -12.66 -4.22 13.67
N LEU A 26 -11.69 -3.45 14.16
CA LEU A 26 -11.89 -2.57 15.31
C LEU A 26 -12.94 -1.49 15.01
N GLY A 27 -12.91 -0.90 13.81
CA GLY A 27 -13.90 0.10 13.39
C GLY A 27 -15.32 -0.46 13.43
N LYS A 28 -15.52 -1.65 12.86
CA LYS A 28 -16.80 -2.38 12.93
C LYS A 28 -17.23 -2.70 14.36
N ALA A 29 -16.30 -3.14 15.20
CA ALA A 29 -16.60 -3.44 16.60
C ALA A 29 -17.04 -2.21 17.41
N LEU A 30 -16.45 -1.04 17.13
CA LEU A 30 -16.84 0.24 17.75
C LEU A 30 -18.22 0.70 17.27
N GLU A 31 -18.50 0.60 15.98
CA GLU A 31 -19.83 0.87 15.41
C GLU A 31 -20.91 -0.03 16.04
N GLU A 32 -20.64 -1.34 16.13
CA GLU A 32 -21.53 -2.30 16.77
C GLU A 32 -21.71 -2.02 18.27
N ALA A 33 -20.66 -1.60 18.98
CA ALA A 33 -20.74 -1.23 20.38
C ALA A 33 -21.61 0.01 20.58
N GLN A 34 -21.42 1.05 19.77
CA GLN A 34 -22.24 2.27 19.79
C GLN A 34 -23.71 1.94 19.47
N GLY A 35 -23.94 1.15 18.41
CA GLY A 35 -25.28 0.69 18.03
C GLY A 35 -25.95 -0.10 19.15
N ARG A 36 -25.26 -1.08 19.76
CA ARG A 36 -25.81 -1.85 20.88
C ARG A 36 -26.12 -0.96 22.08
N HIS A 37 -25.25 -0.03 22.42
CA HIS A 37 -25.49 0.91 23.52
C HIS A 37 -26.78 1.70 23.30
N ARG A 38 -26.93 2.31 22.11
CA ARG A 38 -28.13 3.08 21.75
C ARG A 38 -29.42 2.24 21.79
N HIS A 39 -29.39 1.03 21.20
CA HIS A 39 -30.60 0.21 21.03
C HIS A 39 -30.96 -0.63 22.26
N LYS A 40 -30.00 -0.94 23.14
CA LYS A 40 -30.21 -1.84 24.29
C LYS A 40 -30.15 -1.13 25.64
N VAL A 41 -29.60 0.08 25.70
CA VAL A 41 -29.46 0.85 26.94
C VAL A 41 -30.19 2.18 26.84
N THR A 42 -29.66 3.12 26.06
CA THR A 42 -30.16 4.50 26.01
C THR A 42 -31.62 4.56 25.53
N GLY A 43 -31.95 3.86 24.44
CA GLY A 43 -33.30 3.82 23.87
C GLY A 43 -34.36 3.27 24.84
N PRO A 44 -34.19 2.04 25.38
CA PRO A 44 -35.12 1.49 26.37
C PRO A 44 -35.27 2.36 27.62
N LEU A 45 -34.19 2.99 28.11
CA LEU A 45 -34.27 3.89 29.26
C LEU A 45 -35.08 5.15 28.95
N HIS A 46 -34.91 5.75 27.77
CA HIS A 46 -35.79 6.84 27.32
C HIS A 46 -37.25 6.40 27.20
N ALA A 47 -37.51 5.21 26.66
CA ALA A 47 -38.86 4.68 26.52
C ALA A 47 -39.53 4.31 27.85
N SER A 48 -38.75 4.10 28.91
CA SER A 48 -39.26 3.81 30.26
C SER A 48 -39.75 5.04 31.02
N GLU A 49 -39.68 6.23 30.42
CA GLU A 49 -40.02 7.51 31.07
C GLU A 49 -39.23 7.70 32.38
N TRP A 50 -37.97 7.24 32.41
CA TRP A 50 -37.11 7.43 33.57
C TRP A 50 -36.74 8.92 33.72
N GLU A 51 -37.27 9.54 34.77
CA GLU A 51 -37.09 10.95 35.06
C GLU A 51 -36.38 11.20 36.40
N GLY A 52 -36.07 12.48 36.66
CA GLY A 52 -35.44 12.95 37.89
C GLY A 52 -33.96 13.30 37.72
N VAL A 53 -33.33 13.73 38.81
CA VAL A 53 -31.94 14.23 38.80
C VAL A 53 -30.96 13.15 38.33
N ASP A 54 -31.13 11.92 38.81
CA ASP A 54 -30.23 10.80 38.49
C ASP A 54 -30.30 10.41 37.00
N SER A 55 -31.51 10.41 36.42
CA SER A 55 -31.70 10.13 34.99
C SER A 55 -30.92 11.12 34.12
N ARG A 56 -30.94 12.42 34.45
CA ARG A 56 -30.22 13.46 33.69
C ARG A 56 -28.72 13.24 33.72
N TYR A 57 -28.15 12.93 34.88
CA TYR A 57 -26.71 12.64 35.00
C TYR A 57 -26.33 11.35 34.27
N ALA A 58 -27.17 10.31 34.34
CA ALA A 58 -26.94 9.05 33.66
C ALA A 58 -26.96 9.24 32.13
N PHE A 59 -27.98 9.91 31.59
CA PHE A 59 -28.08 10.18 30.16
C PHE A 59 -26.93 11.03 29.63
N ALA A 60 -26.49 12.06 30.37
CA ALA A 60 -25.33 12.86 29.97
C ALA A 60 -24.03 12.03 29.87
N LYS A 61 -23.80 11.10 30.81
CA LYS A 61 -22.65 10.18 30.75
C LYS A 61 -22.76 9.17 29.61
N MET A 62 -23.97 8.65 29.39
CA MET A 62 -24.27 7.73 28.28
C MET A 62 -24.02 8.38 26.93
N GLU A 63 -24.53 9.59 26.71
CA GLU A 63 -24.30 10.36 25.48
C GLU A 63 -22.81 10.69 25.28
N THR A 64 -22.10 11.05 26.34
CA THR A 64 -20.65 11.25 26.29
C THR A 64 -19.93 9.97 25.84
N SER A 65 -20.32 8.81 26.37
CA SER A 65 -19.74 7.52 25.99
C SER A 65 -20.06 7.14 24.54
N GLU A 66 -21.30 7.38 24.09
CA GLU A 66 -21.69 7.17 22.69
C GLU A 66 -20.91 8.05 21.72
N SER A 67 -20.65 9.30 22.11
CA SER A 67 -19.84 10.25 21.34
C SER A 67 -18.40 9.77 21.23
N GLN A 68 -17.79 9.36 22.35
CA GLN A 68 -16.42 8.82 22.38
C GLN A 68 -16.27 7.56 21.51
N LEU A 69 -17.26 6.66 21.51
CA LEU A 69 -17.26 5.49 20.63
C LEU A 69 -17.33 5.90 19.14
N GLY A 70 -18.14 6.90 18.81
CA GLY A 70 -18.23 7.43 17.45
C GLY A 70 -16.94 8.10 16.98
N THR A 71 -16.30 8.90 17.83
CA THR A 71 -14.97 9.49 17.53
C THR A 71 -13.94 8.40 17.31
N ALA A 72 -13.86 7.42 18.22
CA ALA A 72 -12.91 6.32 18.09
C ALA A 72 -13.13 5.50 16.81
N GLN A 73 -14.39 5.24 16.42
CA GLN A 73 -14.72 4.58 15.17
C GLN A 73 -14.20 5.36 13.96
N SER A 74 -14.43 6.68 13.95
CA SER A 74 -13.94 7.56 12.88
C SER A 74 -12.41 7.51 12.77
N ASP A 75 -11.71 7.67 13.89
CA ASP A 75 -10.24 7.68 13.92
C ASP A 75 -9.64 6.36 13.42
N VAL A 76 -10.16 5.24 13.93
CA VAL A 76 -9.76 3.88 13.54
C VAL A 76 -9.99 3.62 12.05
N THR A 77 -11.11 4.11 11.51
CA THR A 77 -11.43 3.99 10.08
C THR A 77 -10.49 4.82 9.22
N SER A 78 -10.13 6.03 9.66
CA SER A 78 -9.13 6.86 8.98
C SER A 78 -7.75 6.19 8.98
N ILE A 79 -7.33 5.61 10.10
CA ILE A 79 -6.06 4.85 10.18
C ILE A 79 -6.08 3.66 9.20
N ALA A 80 -7.15 2.87 9.20
CA ALA A 80 -7.30 1.75 8.28
C ALA A 80 -7.19 2.20 6.81
N THR A 81 -7.83 3.31 6.46
CA THR A 81 -7.82 3.87 5.10
C THR A 81 -6.42 4.30 4.66
N ILE A 82 -5.67 4.98 5.55
CA ILE A 82 -4.30 5.42 5.25
C ILE A 82 -3.39 4.21 5.05
N LEU A 83 -3.46 3.22 5.95
CA LEU A 83 -2.66 2.00 5.86
C LEU A 83 -2.97 1.21 4.58
N ASP A 84 -4.25 1.11 4.20
CA ASP A 84 -4.68 0.42 2.98
C ASP A 84 -4.19 1.14 1.70
N SER A 85 -4.23 2.48 1.72
CA SER A 85 -3.70 3.28 0.61
C SER A 85 -2.19 3.09 0.43
N VAL A 86 -1.43 3.10 1.53
CA VAL A 86 0.02 2.85 1.52
C VAL A 86 0.30 1.44 1.03
N HIS A 87 -0.41 0.44 1.57
CA HIS A 87 -0.28 -0.96 1.17
C HIS A 87 -0.50 -1.16 -0.34
N THR A 88 -1.57 -0.57 -0.88
CA THR A 88 -1.90 -0.64 -2.30
C THR A 88 -0.79 -0.05 -3.16
N LYS A 89 -0.34 1.17 -2.85
CA LYS A 89 0.73 1.84 -3.61
C LYS A 89 2.05 1.08 -3.57
N MET A 90 2.41 0.51 -2.42
CA MET A 90 3.63 -0.28 -2.30
C MET A 90 3.56 -1.61 -3.06
N LYS A 91 2.39 -2.27 -3.06
CA LYS A 91 2.17 -3.48 -3.89
C LYS A 91 2.22 -3.16 -5.38
N GLU A 92 1.61 -2.07 -5.82
CA GLU A 92 1.66 -1.60 -7.21
C GLU A 92 3.11 -1.34 -7.64
N ALA A 93 3.87 -0.57 -6.85
CA ALA A 93 5.29 -0.32 -7.13
C ALA A 93 6.12 -1.60 -7.20
N GLN A 94 5.90 -2.55 -6.29
CA GLN A 94 6.58 -3.85 -6.31
C GLN A 94 6.23 -4.67 -7.57
N GLU A 95 4.96 -4.69 -7.99
CA GLU A 95 4.54 -5.43 -9.17
C GLU A 95 5.05 -4.80 -10.47
N ASP A 96 5.08 -3.48 -10.56
CA ASP A 96 5.66 -2.76 -11.69
C ASP A 96 7.18 -2.99 -11.75
N LEU A 97 7.88 -2.95 -10.61
CA LEU A 97 9.30 -3.29 -10.53
C LEU A 97 9.55 -4.73 -11.00
N ARG A 98 8.78 -5.71 -10.50
CA ARG A 98 8.88 -7.11 -10.95
C ARG A 98 8.56 -7.29 -12.42
N ARG A 99 7.66 -6.48 -12.97
CA ARG A 99 7.34 -6.50 -14.41
C ARG A 99 8.50 -5.94 -15.23
N ALA A 100 9.10 -4.83 -14.81
CA ALA A 100 10.25 -4.23 -15.48
C ALA A 100 11.44 -5.20 -15.51
N VAL A 101 11.77 -5.82 -14.37
CA VAL A 101 12.84 -6.83 -14.27
C VAL A 101 12.57 -8.01 -15.21
N ARG A 102 11.37 -8.61 -15.15
CA ARG A 102 11.01 -9.73 -16.04
C ARG A 102 11.07 -9.37 -17.52
N THR A 103 10.72 -8.13 -17.86
CA THR A 103 10.76 -7.67 -19.26
C THR A 103 12.19 -7.52 -19.74
N ALA A 104 13.08 -6.95 -18.92
CA ALA A 104 14.51 -6.85 -19.24
C ALA A 104 15.15 -8.25 -19.41
N GLU A 105 14.85 -9.18 -18.49
CA GLU A 105 15.33 -10.56 -18.55
C GLU A 105 14.82 -11.32 -19.78
N ALA A 106 13.55 -11.11 -20.16
CA ALA A 106 12.97 -11.72 -21.36
C ALA A 106 13.66 -11.24 -22.66
N ASP A 107 14.16 -10.00 -22.68
CA ASP A 107 14.91 -9.40 -23.79
C ASP A 107 16.41 -9.75 -23.76
N GLY A 108 16.84 -10.61 -22.83
CA GLY A 108 18.20 -11.15 -22.73
C GLY A 108 19.19 -10.28 -21.94
N TYR A 109 18.69 -9.31 -21.17
CA TYR A 109 19.50 -8.52 -20.24
C TYR A 109 19.58 -9.21 -18.87
N VAL A 110 20.59 -8.87 -18.09
CA VAL A 110 20.77 -9.37 -16.72
C VAL A 110 20.54 -8.22 -15.75
N VAL A 111 19.65 -8.42 -14.78
CA VAL A 111 19.43 -7.49 -13.67
C VAL A 111 20.06 -8.07 -12.40
N ASP A 112 20.96 -7.33 -11.77
CA ASP A 112 21.59 -7.77 -10.51
C ASP A 112 20.73 -7.46 -9.27
N ASP A 113 21.21 -7.91 -8.10
CA ASP A 113 20.54 -7.73 -6.81
C ASP A 113 20.44 -6.24 -6.38
N ASP A 114 21.19 -5.34 -7.04
CA ASP A 114 21.21 -3.89 -6.81
C ASP A 114 20.38 -3.13 -7.85
N GLY A 115 19.74 -3.85 -8.79
CA GLY A 115 18.90 -3.28 -9.84
C GLY A 115 19.65 -2.76 -11.06
N ASN A 116 20.94 -3.09 -11.22
CA ASN A 116 21.68 -2.71 -12.41
C ASN A 116 21.35 -3.64 -13.57
N VAL A 117 20.94 -3.05 -14.69
CA VAL A 117 20.74 -3.77 -15.94
C VAL A 117 22.04 -3.81 -16.72
N THR A 118 22.46 -4.99 -17.16
CA THR A 118 23.65 -5.20 -17.98
C THR A 118 23.34 -6.03 -19.22
N ASP A 119 24.01 -5.72 -20.33
CA ASP A 119 23.99 -6.56 -21.53
C ASP A 119 25.20 -7.50 -21.51
N SER A 120 24.95 -8.81 -21.41
CA SER A 120 26.01 -9.84 -21.41
C SER A 120 26.42 -10.29 -22.81
N ARG A 121 25.72 -9.81 -23.85
CA ARG A 121 26.02 -10.14 -25.25
C ARG A 121 27.29 -9.42 -25.70
N SER A 122 28.05 -10.07 -26.58
CA SER A 122 29.30 -9.52 -27.12
C SER A 122 29.08 -8.22 -27.89
N CYS A 123 29.94 -7.23 -27.65
CA CYS A 123 30.01 -6.04 -28.49
C CYS A 123 30.54 -6.39 -29.88
N PRO A 124 30.03 -5.74 -30.95
CA PRO A 124 30.63 -5.86 -32.28
C PRO A 124 32.10 -5.40 -32.26
N THR A 125 32.94 -6.07 -33.03
CA THR A 125 34.32 -5.64 -33.27
C THR A 125 34.36 -4.46 -34.26
N ASP A 126 35.46 -3.69 -34.31
CA ASP A 126 35.60 -2.51 -35.21
C ASP A 126 35.41 -2.82 -36.70
N ASN A 127 35.54 -4.09 -37.10
CA ASN A 127 35.33 -4.58 -38.46
C ASN A 127 33.96 -5.25 -38.67
N ALA A 128 33.03 -5.11 -37.72
CA ALA A 128 31.66 -5.59 -37.86
C ALA A 128 30.91 -4.80 -38.95
N ASP A 129 29.94 -5.46 -39.59
CA ASP A 129 29.10 -4.83 -40.60
C ASP A 129 28.12 -3.82 -39.99
N GLU A 130 27.57 -2.95 -40.84
CA GLU A 130 26.63 -1.90 -40.44
C GLU A 130 25.41 -2.48 -39.70
N ALA A 131 24.93 -3.66 -40.11
CA ALA A 131 23.82 -4.35 -39.46
C ALA A 131 24.13 -4.75 -38.01
N ALA A 132 25.31 -5.31 -37.73
CA ALA A 132 25.70 -5.66 -36.36
C ALA A 132 25.91 -4.42 -35.48
N GLN A 133 26.37 -3.30 -36.07
CA GLN A 133 26.50 -2.02 -35.37
C GLN A 133 25.13 -1.41 -35.05
N GLU A 134 24.18 -1.44 -35.99
CA GLU A 134 22.80 -0.99 -35.78
C GLU A 134 22.10 -1.82 -34.70
N GLU A 135 22.24 -3.16 -34.74
CA GLU A 135 21.67 -4.03 -33.71
C GLU A 135 22.25 -3.71 -32.33
N HIS A 136 23.56 -3.46 -32.23
CA HIS A 136 24.18 -3.04 -30.98
C HIS A 136 23.63 -1.69 -30.46
N GLN A 137 23.45 -0.71 -31.34
CA GLN A 137 22.84 0.57 -30.95
C GLN A 137 21.41 0.41 -30.44
N LEU A 138 20.60 -0.45 -31.10
CA LEU A 138 19.25 -0.79 -30.64
C LEU A 138 19.29 -1.45 -29.26
N ARG A 139 20.24 -2.37 -29.01
CA ARG A 139 20.42 -3.00 -27.70
C ARG A 139 20.83 -1.99 -26.62
N VAL A 140 21.70 -1.03 -26.93
CA VAL A 140 22.07 0.05 -26.00
C VAL A 140 20.86 0.94 -25.69
N GLY A 141 20.06 1.29 -26.70
CA GLY A 141 18.83 2.08 -26.49
C GLY A 141 17.82 1.36 -25.58
N LYS A 142 17.60 0.06 -25.79
CA LYS A 142 16.75 -0.77 -24.93
C LYS A 142 17.30 -0.86 -23.50
N LEU A 143 18.62 -1.01 -23.34
CA LEU A 143 19.27 -1.07 -22.04
C LEU A 143 18.97 0.19 -21.20
N GLU A 144 19.10 1.37 -21.80
CA GLU A 144 18.77 2.64 -21.13
C GLU A 144 17.28 2.75 -20.81
N GLY A 145 16.40 2.23 -21.69
CA GLY A 145 14.97 2.11 -21.42
C GLY A 145 14.68 1.30 -20.15
N TYR A 146 15.26 0.11 -20.03
CA TYR A 146 15.05 -0.74 -18.85
C TYR A 146 15.58 -0.14 -17.55
N LYS A 147 16.73 0.56 -17.61
CA LYS A 147 17.24 1.29 -16.44
C LYS A 147 16.23 2.34 -15.97
N ASN A 148 15.67 3.12 -16.91
CA ASN A 148 14.67 4.14 -16.60
C ASN A 148 13.38 3.53 -16.06
N ASP A 149 12.91 2.42 -16.63
CA ASP A 149 11.69 1.74 -16.16
C ASP A 149 11.84 1.22 -14.72
N ILE A 150 12.99 0.61 -14.40
CA ILE A 150 13.30 0.15 -13.04
C ILE A 150 13.40 1.34 -12.08
N GLU A 151 14.08 2.42 -12.46
CA GLU A 151 14.20 3.62 -11.62
C GLU A 151 12.84 4.29 -11.37
N TYR A 152 11.99 4.39 -12.40
CA TYR A 152 10.64 4.95 -12.30
C TYR A 152 9.75 4.14 -11.36
N SER A 153 9.83 2.79 -11.43
CA SER A 153 9.03 1.91 -10.57
C SER A 153 9.36 2.03 -9.08
N ILE A 154 10.56 2.51 -8.75
CA ILE A 154 11.02 2.72 -7.37
C ILE A 154 10.73 4.13 -6.89
N GLY A 155 10.95 5.14 -7.74
CA GLY A 155 10.77 6.55 -7.38
C GLY A 155 9.30 6.96 -7.20
N GLY A 156 8.38 6.21 -7.80
CA GLY A 156 6.98 6.60 -7.91
C GLY A 156 6.85 7.80 -8.86
N GLY A 157 6.12 7.62 -9.96
CA GLY A 157 5.79 8.73 -10.85
C GLY A 157 5.22 9.91 -10.06
N GLN A 158 5.87 11.07 -10.17
CA GLN A 158 5.39 12.34 -9.62
C GLN A 158 4.01 12.72 -10.17
#